data_AF-A0AA85AY61-F1
#
_entry.id   AF-A0AA85AY61-F1
#
_cell.length_a   1.000
_cell.length_b   1.000
_cell.length_c   1.000
_cell.angle_alpha   90.00
_cell.angle_beta   90.00
_cell.angle_gamma   90.00
#
_symmetry.space_group_name_H-M   'P 1'
#
loop_
_entity.id
_entity.type
_entity.pdbx_description
1 polymer ?
#
loop_
_entity_poly.entity_id
_entity_poly.type
_entity_poly.pdbx_seq_one_letter_code
_entity_poly.pdbx_strand_id
1 'polypeptide(L)'
;MIPVQSNITSRPLATNAWRHAIRPSVRNWSTCKVASWLKFRGLGHVPSQIAGGIDGVLLSQLAGLRIWAPEYFTHCLRSELGLGFADSLRFLEALDELAPEDSDGHDVEDVDDCVNGRPHLGNHDGASSRA
;
A
#
# COMPACT_ATOMS: atom_id res chain seq x y z
N MET A 1 -42.71 14.89 29.85
CA MET A 1 -42.41 14.05 28.66
C MET A 1 -40.93 14.24 28.35
N ILE A 2 -40.10 13.21 28.54
CA ILE A 2 -38.64 13.29 28.34
C ILE A 2 -38.37 12.77 26.92
N PRO A 3 -37.69 13.52 26.04
CA PRO A 3 -37.39 13.03 24.70
C PRO A 3 -36.30 11.96 24.79
N VAL A 4 -36.62 10.75 24.33
CA VAL A 4 -35.63 9.69 24.14
C VAL A 4 -34.73 10.14 22.99
N GLN A 5 -33.51 10.55 23.32
CA GLN A 5 -32.49 10.76 22.30
C GLN A 5 -32.03 9.37 21.85
N SER A 6 -32.53 8.96 20.69
CA SER A 6 -32.01 7.81 19.96
C SER A 6 -30.59 8.12 19.52
N ASN A 7 -29.61 7.84 20.39
CA ASN A 7 -28.21 7.76 19.99
C ASN A 7 -28.06 6.54 19.07
N ILE A 8 -28.38 6.75 17.79
CA ILE A 8 -27.90 5.89 16.72
C ILE A 8 -26.41 6.18 16.66
N THR A 9 -25.63 5.45 17.46
CA THR A 9 -24.20 5.30 17.24
C THR A 9 -24.08 4.71 15.84
N SER A 10 -23.93 5.59 14.84
CA SER A 10 -23.50 5.23 13.51
C SER A 10 -22.19 4.51 13.70
N ARG A 11 -22.22 3.16 13.70
CA ARG A 11 -21.02 2.36 13.49
C ARG A 11 -20.34 3.02 12.29
N PRO A 12 -19.10 3.49 12.40
CA PRO A 12 -18.38 3.88 11.22
C PRO A 12 -18.35 2.61 10.39
N LEU A 13 -19.20 2.55 9.35
CA LEU A 13 -19.00 1.61 8.28
C LEU A 13 -17.53 1.81 7.93
N ALA A 14 -16.75 0.74 7.89
CA ALA A 14 -15.35 0.82 7.55
C ALA A 14 -15.13 1.34 6.12
N THR A 15 -16.13 2.01 5.47
CA THR A 15 -16.42 2.26 4.05
C THR A 15 -15.28 2.90 3.30
N ASN A 16 -14.26 3.39 4.01
CA ASN A 16 -13.09 4.00 3.42
C ASN A 16 -11.80 3.19 3.66
N ALA A 17 -11.74 2.30 4.65
CA ALA A 17 -10.54 1.52 4.99
C ALA A 17 -10.07 0.63 3.83
N TRP A 18 -10.98 0.05 3.04
CA TRP A 18 -10.60 -0.71 1.84
C TRP A 18 -9.99 0.15 0.74
N ARG A 19 -10.30 1.46 0.69
CA ARG A 19 -9.70 2.36 -0.30
C ARG A 19 -8.19 2.52 -0.08
N HIS A 20 -7.73 2.17 1.13
CA HIS A 20 -6.33 2.14 1.52
C HIS A 20 -5.78 0.71 1.63
N ALA A 21 -6.51 -0.32 1.17
CA ALA A 21 -6.01 -1.70 1.18
C ALA A 21 -4.76 -1.87 0.33
N ILE A 22 -4.62 -1.06 -0.72
CA ILE A 22 -3.43 -0.96 -1.55
C ILE A 22 -3.13 0.50 -1.93
N ARG A 23 -1.89 0.77 -2.36
CA ARG A 23 -1.44 2.09 -2.83
C ARG A 23 -2.35 2.64 -3.93
N PRO A 24 -2.79 3.92 -3.87
CA PRO A 24 -3.68 4.50 -4.86
C PRO A 24 -3.16 4.44 -6.31
N SER A 25 -1.83 4.47 -6.49
CA SER A 25 -1.17 4.40 -7.80
C SER A 25 -1.43 3.09 -8.56
N VAL A 26 -1.79 2.01 -7.85
CA VAL A 26 -2.15 0.72 -8.46
C VAL A 26 -3.42 0.83 -9.29
N ARG A 27 -4.38 1.70 -8.92
CA ARG A 27 -5.64 1.87 -9.66
C ARG A 27 -5.43 2.31 -11.12
N ASN A 28 -4.29 2.94 -11.42
CA ASN A 28 -3.94 3.39 -12.77
C ASN A 28 -3.25 2.31 -13.61
N TRP A 29 -3.10 1.09 -13.09
CA TRP A 29 -2.46 0.01 -13.83
C TRP A 29 -3.40 -0.53 -14.91
N SER A 30 -2.89 -0.62 -16.14
CA SER A 30 -3.59 -1.30 -17.23
C SER A 30 -3.60 -2.81 -17.02
N THR A 31 -4.50 -3.50 -17.73
CA THR A 31 -4.57 -4.95 -17.76
C THR A 31 -3.23 -5.60 -18.11
N CYS A 32 -2.48 -5.03 -19.08
CA CYS A 32 -1.16 -5.54 -19.47
C CYS A 32 -0.13 -5.42 -18.34
N LYS A 33 -0.18 -4.33 -17.57
CA LYS A 33 0.72 -4.11 -16.44
C LYS A 33 0.43 -5.08 -15.31
N VAL A 34 -0.85 -5.25 -14.94
CA VAL A 34 -1.27 -6.24 -13.93
C VAL A 34 -0.91 -7.66 -14.37
N ALA A 35 -1.14 -8.02 -15.64
CA ALA A 35 -0.79 -9.34 -16.15
C ALA A 35 0.72 -9.63 -16.07
N SER A 36 1.55 -8.65 -16.45
CA SER A 36 3.01 -8.76 -16.34
C SER A 36 3.46 -8.87 -14.88
N TRP A 37 2.83 -8.10 -13.99
CA TRP A 37 3.09 -8.14 -12.55
C TRP A 37 2.71 -9.49 -11.93
N LEU A 38 1.50 -10.01 -12.21
CA LEU A 38 1.08 -11.34 -11.76
C LEU A 38 1.98 -12.45 -12.30
N LYS A 39 2.42 -12.35 -13.56
CA LYS A 39 3.38 -13.29 -14.14
C LYS A 39 4.68 -13.34 -13.34
N PHE A 40 5.20 -12.19 -12.89
CA PHE A 40 6.40 -12.13 -12.06
C PHE A 40 6.22 -12.80 -10.68
N ARG A 41 4.98 -12.90 -10.19
CA ARG A 41 4.63 -13.60 -8.94
C ARG A 41 4.29 -15.09 -9.12
N GLY A 42 4.54 -15.64 -10.30
CA GLY A 42 4.19 -17.02 -10.63
C GLY A 42 2.70 -17.23 -10.94
N LEU A 43 1.93 -16.16 -11.12
CA LEU A 43 0.48 -16.16 -11.35
C LEU A 43 0.13 -15.79 -12.80
N GLY A 44 1.00 -16.14 -13.75
CA GLY A 44 0.86 -15.77 -15.16
C GLY A 44 -0.37 -16.35 -15.86
N HIS A 45 -1.00 -17.38 -15.29
CA HIS A 45 -2.22 -18.01 -15.80
C HIS A 45 -3.51 -17.28 -15.38
N VAL A 46 -3.45 -16.43 -14.36
CA VAL A 46 -4.63 -15.77 -13.78
C VAL A 46 -5.29 -14.77 -14.73
N PRO A 47 -4.54 -13.88 -15.44
CA PRO A 47 -5.14 -12.93 -16.38
C PRO A 47 -5.92 -13.60 -17.52
N SER A 48 -5.54 -14.82 -17.89
CA SER A 48 -6.21 -15.61 -18.93
C SER A 48 -7.54 -16.24 -18.50
N GLN A 49 -7.84 -16.30 -17.19
CA GLN A 49 -9.10 -16.87 -16.68
C GLN A 49 -10.28 -15.88 -16.75
N ILE A 50 -10.00 -14.57 -16.80
CA ILE A 50 -11.04 -13.53 -16.81
C ILE A 50 -11.14 -12.92 -18.21
N ALA A 51 -12.33 -12.98 -18.80
CA ALA A 51 -12.64 -12.23 -20.01
C ALA A 51 -12.48 -10.72 -19.76
N GLY A 52 -11.53 -10.08 -20.46
CA GLY A 52 -11.15 -8.68 -20.25
C GLY A 52 -9.95 -8.46 -19.30
N GLY A 53 -9.48 -9.52 -18.63
CA GLY A 53 -8.35 -9.51 -17.71
C GLY A 53 -8.61 -8.73 -16.41
N ILE A 54 -7.55 -8.57 -15.60
CA ILE A 54 -7.58 -7.82 -14.34
C ILE A 54 -6.83 -6.50 -14.55
N ASP A 55 -7.50 -5.37 -14.36
CA ASP A 55 -6.86 -4.05 -14.31
C ASP A 55 -6.60 -3.60 -12.87
N GLY A 56 -5.96 -2.45 -12.71
CA GLY A 56 -5.63 -1.89 -11.40
C GLY A 56 -6.86 -1.60 -10.53
N VAL A 57 -7.99 -1.27 -11.14
CA VAL A 57 -9.25 -1.01 -10.42
C VAL A 57 -9.78 -2.30 -9.82
N LEU A 58 -9.89 -3.36 -10.62
CA LEU A 58 -10.37 -4.67 -10.17
C LEU A 58 -9.42 -5.26 -9.11
N LEU A 59 -8.11 -5.13 -9.30
CA LEU A 59 -7.12 -5.57 -8.31
C LEU A 59 -7.30 -4.85 -6.96
N SER A 60 -7.59 -3.55 -6.99
CA SER A 60 -7.91 -2.78 -5.78
C SER A 60 -9.21 -3.23 -5.11
N GLN A 61 -10.23 -3.58 -5.89
CA GLN A 61 -11.48 -4.12 -5.34
C GLN A 61 -11.26 -5.49 -4.68
N LEU A 62 -10.44 -6.35 -5.29
CA LEU A 62 -10.07 -7.65 -4.71
C LEU A 62 -9.33 -7.48 -3.38
N ALA A 63 -8.38 -6.55 -3.29
CA ALA A 63 -7.72 -6.22 -2.03
C ALA A 63 -8.69 -5.70 -0.97
N GLY A 64 -9.66 -4.86 -1.38
CA GLY A 64 -10.72 -4.40 -0.50
C GLY A 64 -11.62 -5.52 0.01
N LEU A 65 -12.02 -6.44 -0.88
CA LEU A 65 -12.86 -7.60 -0.55
C LEU A 65 -12.20 -8.50 0.50
N ARG A 66 -10.87 -8.68 0.45
CA ARG A 66 -10.10 -9.41 1.47
C ARG A 66 -10.39 -8.92 2.89
N ILE A 67 -10.62 -7.63 3.07
CA ILE A 67 -10.87 -6.99 4.37
C ILE A 67 -12.35 -7.04 4.74
N TRP A 68 -13.24 -6.84 3.76
CA TRP A 68 -14.67 -6.61 4.00
C TRP A 68 -15.56 -7.83 3.97
N ALA A 69 -15.16 -8.82 3.18
CA ALA A 69 -15.91 -10.04 2.96
C ALA A 69 -14.92 -11.18 2.68
N PRO A 70 -14.11 -11.59 3.68
CA PRO A 70 -13.05 -12.57 3.48
C PRO A 70 -13.56 -13.93 2.96
N GLU A 71 -14.76 -14.34 3.36
CA GLU A 71 -15.40 -15.57 2.86
C GLU A 71 -15.79 -15.44 1.39
N TYR A 72 -16.32 -14.28 0.98
CA TYR A 72 -16.64 -14.02 -0.42
C TYR A 72 -15.37 -13.89 -1.27
N PHE A 73 -14.33 -13.25 -0.74
CA PHE A 73 -13.02 -13.16 -1.36
C PHE A 73 -12.43 -14.55 -1.64
N THR A 74 -12.40 -15.43 -0.63
CA THR A 74 -11.89 -16.81 -0.81
C THR A 74 -12.74 -17.63 -1.77
N HIS A 75 -14.06 -17.42 -1.79
CA HIS A 75 -14.94 -17.98 -2.82
C HIS A 75 -14.57 -17.48 -4.22
N CYS A 76 -14.39 -16.17 -4.41
CA CYS A 76 -13.99 -15.60 -5.70
C CYS A 76 -12.65 -16.14 -6.21
N LEU A 77 -11.64 -16.30 -5.34
CA LEU A 77 -10.35 -16.87 -5.73
C LEU A 77 -10.52 -18.28 -6.35
N ARG A 78 -11.41 -19.09 -5.79
CA ARG A 78 -11.60 -20.47 -6.22
C ARG A 78 -12.57 -20.61 -7.39
N SER A 79 -13.72 -19.96 -7.31
CA SER A 79 -14.83 -20.14 -8.24
C SER A 79 -14.70 -19.28 -9.50
N GLU A 80 -14.17 -18.06 -9.37
CA GLU A 80 -14.09 -17.11 -10.49
C GLU A 80 -12.69 -17.07 -11.10
N LEU A 81 -11.65 -17.02 -10.25
CA LEU A 81 -10.25 -16.96 -10.71
C LEU A 81 -9.63 -18.35 -10.93
N GLY A 82 -10.29 -19.42 -10.49
CA GLY A 82 -9.80 -20.79 -10.64
C GLY A 82 -8.50 -21.07 -9.89
N LEU A 83 -8.18 -20.31 -8.84
CA LEU A 83 -6.92 -20.46 -8.11
C LEU A 83 -6.95 -21.70 -7.22
N GLY A 84 -5.92 -22.54 -7.39
CA GLY A 84 -5.60 -23.58 -6.41
C GLY A 84 -5.13 -22.99 -5.08
N PHE A 85 -4.93 -23.86 -4.09
CA PHE A 85 -4.48 -23.45 -2.76
C PHE A 85 -3.16 -22.65 -2.79
N ALA A 86 -2.14 -23.17 -3.48
CA ALA A 86 -0.84 -22.52 -3.56
C ALA A 86 -0.91 -21.15 -4.27
N ASP A 87 -1.69 -21.05 -5.34
CA ASP A 87 -1.86 -19.80 -6.08
C ASP A 87 -2.68 -18.78 -5.29
N SER A 88 -3.65 -19.23 -4.50
CA SER A 88 -4.39 -18.36 -3.58
C SER A 88 -3.46 -17.74 -2.53
N LEU A 89 -2.52 -18.51 -1.98
CA LEU A 89 -1.51 -17.98 -1.05
C LEU A 89 -0.56 -16.99 -1.73
N ARG A 90 -0.08 -17.29 -2.94
CA ARG A 90 0.75 -16.35 -3.73
C ARG A 90 0.00 -15.06 -4.05
N PHE A 91 -1.29 -15.16 -4.36
CA PHE A 91 -2.11 -13.99 -4.67
C PHE A 91 -2.32 -13.12 -3.42
N LEU A 92 -2.53 -13.74 -2.25
CA LEU A 92 -2.60 -13.04 -0.98
C LEU A 92 -1.32 -12.26 -0.67
N GLU A 93 -0.16 -12.91 -0.79
CA GLU A 93 1.16 -12.26 -0.64
C GLU A 93 1.33 -11.11 -1.64
N ALA A 94 0.93 -11.33 -2.89
CA ALA A 94 1.02 -10.33 -3.93
C ALA A 94 0.16 -9.09 -3.64
N LEU A 95 -1.03 -9.27 -3.09
CA LEU A 95 -1.86 -8.15 -2.64
C LEU A 95 -1.23 -7.40 -1.46
N ASP A 96 -0.53 -8.11 -0.59
CA ASP A 96 0.12 -7.52 0.58
C ASP A 96 1.27 -6.58 0.21
N GLU A 97 2.09 -6.95 -0.78
CA GLU A 97 3.14 -6.07 -1.32
C GLU A 97 2.61 -4.80 -2.01
N LEU A 98 1.31 -4.72 -2.23
CA LEU A 98 0.66 -3.52 -2.75
C LEU A 98 0.08 -2.63 -1.65
N ALA A 99 0.12 -3.05 -0.39
CA ALA A 99 -0.29 -2.24 0.74
C ALA A 99 0.44 -0.89 0.74
N PRO A 100 -0.18 0.18 1.28
CA PRO A 100 0.52 1.42 1.54
C PRO A 100 1.76 1.13 2.39
N GLU A 101 2.91 1.66 1.99
CA GLU A 101 4.06 1.69 2.90
C GLU A 101 3.63 2.60 4.07
N ASP A 102 3.79 2.13 5.30
CA ASP A 102 3.77 3.03 6.44
C ASP A 102 4.96 3.98 6.23
N SER A 103 4.71 5.17 5.68
CA SER A 103 5.65 6.27 5.80
C SER A 103 5.72 6.60 7.28
N ASP A 104 6.54 5.86 8.02
CA ASP A 104 7.05 6.29 9.31
C ASP A 104 7.65 7.67 9.07
N GLY A 105 7.04 8.67 9.70
CA GLY A 105 7.45 10.06 9.64
C GLY A 105 8.84 10.20 10.24
N HIS A 106 9.86 10.00 9.41
CA HIS A 106 11.20 10.51 9.66
C HIS A 106 11.28 11.95 9.14
N ASP A 107 10.35 12.79 9.60
CA ASP A 107 10.65 14.21 9.76
C ASP A 107 11.58 14.28 10.98
N VAL A 108 12.87 14.01 10.74
CA VAL A 108 13.92 14.49 11.63
C VAL A 108 13.80 16.01 11.61
N GLU A 109 13.08 16.54 12.58
CA GLU A 109 13.25 17.92 13.00
C GLU A 109 14.72 18.06 13.35
N ASP A 110 15.47 18.64 12.41
CA ASP A 110 16.82 19.15 12.58
C ASP A 110 16.72 20.29 13.59
N VAL A 111 16.63 19.92 14.87
CA VAL A 111 16.70 20.86 15.98
C VAL A 111 18.16 21.32 16.05
N ASP A 112 18.37 22.42 15.34
CA ASP A 112 19.39 23.43 15.62
C ASP A 112 19.46 23.65 17.14
N ASP A 113 20.49 23.08 17.78
CA ASP A 113 20.97 23.56 19.07
C ASP A 113 22.29 24.29 18.85
N CYS A 114 22.16 25.53 18.39
CA CYS A 114 23.20 26.54 18.49
C CYS A 114 23.26 27.10 19.92
N VAL A 115 24.15 26.62 20.80
CA VAL A 115 24.61 27.46 21.94
C VAL A 115 26.09 27.27 22.35
N ASN A 116 26.90 28.20 21.84
CA ASN A 116 28.09 28.86 22.41
C ASN A 116 28.86 28.25 23.61
N GLY A 117 30.13 27.87 23.34
CA GLY A 117 31.22 27.79 24.32
C GLY A 117 32.59 28.10 23.67
N ARG A 118 33.05 29.34 23.86
CA ARG A 118 34.16 30.07 23.17
C ARG A 118 35.60 29.58 23.56
N PRO A 119 36.68 30.22 23.08
CA PRO A 119 37.59 29.80 21.99
C PRO A 119 39.00 29.36 22.47
N HIS A 120 39.81 28.75 21.59
CA HIS A 120 41.28 28.85 21.76
C HIS A 120 42.05 28.91 20.45
N LEU A 121 42.99 29.84 20.45
CA LEU A 121 43.86 30.34 19.37
C LEU A 121 44.79 29.29 18.73
N GLY A 122 45.17 29.57 17.48
CA GLY A 122 46.38 29.05 16.83
C GLY A 122 46.21 28.94 15.31
N ASN A 123 46.17 30.04 14.55
CA ASN A 123 47.35 30.76 14.04
C ASN A 123 48.30 29.85 13.25
N HIS A 124 48.14 29.75 11.93
CA HIS A 124 49.03 30.45 10.99
C HIS A 124 48.68 30.15 9.52
N ASP A 125 48.73 31.24 8.77
CA ASP A 125 48.68 31.41 7.33
C ASP A 125 49.50 30.44 6.49
N GLY A 126 49.09 30.27 5.23
CA GLY A 126 50.06 30.06 4.17
C GLY A 126 49.52 29.50 2.86
N ALA A 127 49.03 30.40 2.00
CA ALA A 127 49.19 30.43 0.54
C ALA A 127 49.23 29.09 -0.24
N SER A 128 48.25 28.82 -1.09
CA SER A 128 48.22 29.25 -2.50
C SER A 128 49.38 28.73 -3.35
N SER A 129 49.13 27.75 -4.22
CA SER A 129 49.21 27.95 -5.68
C SER A 129 49.00 26.67 -6.50
N ARG A 130 48.37 26.90 -7.65
CA ARG A 130 48.13 26.01 -8.79
C ARG A 130 49.43 25.50 -9.42
N ALA A 131 49.41 24.28 -9.96
CA ALA A 131 49.71 23.95 -11.36
C ALA A 131 49.58 22.44 -11.56
#